data_AF-A0A8I0FAT9-F1
#
_entry.id   AF-A0A8I0FAT9-F1
#
_cell.length_a   1.000
_cell.length_b   1.000
_cell.length_c   1.000
_cell.angle_alpha   90.00
_cell.angle_beta   90.00
_cell.angle_gamma   90.00
#
_symmetry.space_group_name_H-M   'P 1'
#
loop_
_entity.id
_entity.type
_entity.pdbx_description
1 polymer ?
#
loop_
_entity_poly.entity_id
_entity_poly.type
_entity_poly.pdbx_seq_one_letter_code
_entity_poly.pdbx_strand_id
1 'polypeptide(L)'
;MSEIAPFIIKIKPYLTQSIVLSEVMSIKLVVPSTHMLIPYALEKISAGFPSPAQDYVDKALDMNEHLIKNATSTFIVKVASLSMLNAGIDIDDELIVDRSLDAKHGDIVVALID
;
A
#
# COMPACT_ATOMS: atom_id res chain seq x y z
N MET A 1 21.10 25.17 26.00
CA MET A 1 20.56 25.10 24.62
C MET A 1 21.67 24.49 23.77
N SER A 2 21.60 23.19 23.45
CA SER A 2 22.59 22.50 22.62
C SER A 2 21.95 22.13 21.29
N GLU A 3 22.42 22.72 20.20
CA GLU A 3 22.06 22.37 18.84
C GLU A 3 22.53 20.94 18.52
N ILE A 4 21.60 20.10 18.05
CA ILE A 4 21.91 18.78 17.51
C ILE A 4 21.99 18.93 16.00
N ALA A 5 23.20 18.88 15.43
CA ALA A 5 23.38 18.82 13.99
C ALA A 5 23.03 17.40 13.47
N PRO A 6 22.28 17.26 12.37
CA PRO A 6 21.94 15.95 11.84
C PRO A 6 23.17 15.30 11.18
N PHE A 7 23.57 14.11 11.66
CA PHE A 7 24.67 13.34 11.07
C PHE A 7 24.10 12.37 10.03
N ILE A 8 24.40 12.58 8.74
CA ILE A 8 24.04 11.63 7.68
C ILE A 8 25.05 10.49 7.66
N ILE A 9 24.63 9.29 8.04
CA ILE A 9 25.45 8.07 7.96
C ILE A 9 25.56 7.66 6.48
N LYS A 10 26.77 7.70 5.92
CA LYS A 10 27.06 7.16 4.58
C LYS A 10 27.11 5.64 4.66
N ILE A 11 26.05 4.96 4.23
CA ILE A 11 25.90 3.49 4.31
C ILE A 11 26.58 2.71 3.17
N LYS A 12 27.00 3.39 2.08
CA LYS A 12 27.69 2.78 0.93
C LYS A 12 28.88 1.86 1.29
N PRO A 13 29.79 2.23 2.22
CA PRO A 13 30.93 1.36 2.58
C PRO A 13 30.53 0.06 3.30
N TYR A 14 29.33 -0.05 3.88
CA TYR A 14 28.89 -1.26 4.60
C TYR A 14 28.23 -2.30 3.70
N LEU A 15 27.86 -1.93 2.47
CA LEU A 15 27.27 -2.85 1.49
C LEU A 15 28.32 -3.71 0.77
N THR A 16 29.60 -3.31 0.81
CA THR A 16 30.68 -3.97 0.07
C THR A 16 31.48 -4.98 0.90
N GLN A 17 31.23 -5.06 2.20
CA GLN A 17 31.93 -5.96 3.10
C GLN A 17 31.02 -7.12 3.46
N SER A 18 31.32 -8.31 2.93
CA SER A 18 30.77 -9.58 3.39
C SER A 18 31.24 -9.84 4.83
N ILE A 19 30.65 -9.14 5.78
CA ILE A 19 30.87 -9.33 7.21
C ILE A 19 29.73 -10.20 7.73
N VAL A 20 30.11 -11.31 8.37
CA VAL A 20 29.24 -12.19 9.12
C VAL A 20 28.62 -11.39 10.28
N LEU A 21 27.38 -10.94 10.08
CA LEU A 21 26.59 -10.19 11.06
C LEU A 21 25.84 -11.18 11.95
N SER A 22 26.44 -11.57 13.08
CA SER A 22 25.80 -12.47 14.06
C SER A 22 24.76 -11.79 14.96
N GLU A 23 24.55 -10.47 14.86
CA GLU A 23 23.58 -9.73 15.69
C GLU A 23 22.57 -8.87 14.92
N VAL A 24 22.61 -8.87 13.59
CA VAL A 24 21.51 -8.33 12.78
C VAL A 24 20.85 -9.47 12.05
N MET A 25 20.04 -10.24 12.80
CA MET A 25 19.15 -11.24 12.23
C MET A 25 18.21 -10.53 11.24
N SER A 26 18.58 -10.61 9.96
CA SER A 26 17.75 -10.29 8.79
C SER A 26 17.74 -8.82 8.32
N ILE A 27 18.91 -8.22 8.04
CA ILE A 27 18.92 -7.24 6.94
C ILE A 27 18.78 -8.04 5.65
N LYS A 28 17.53 -8.24 5.20
CA LYS A 28 17.24 -8.72 3.86
C LYS A 28 17.27 -7.51 2.93
N LEU A 29 17.99 -7.63 1.82
CA LEU A 29 17.78 -6.75 0.69
C LEU A 29 16.29 -6.85 0.31
N VAL A 30 15.53 -5.78 0.54
CA VAL A 30 14.15 -5.68 0.05
C VAL A 30 14.26 -5.41 -1.45
N VAL A 31 14.23 -6.48 -2.23
CA VAL A 31 13.83 -6.35 -3.63
C VAL A 31 12.34 -6.07 -3.57
N PRO A 32 11.85 -4.88 -3.99
CA PRO A 32 10.43 -4.58 -3.96
C PRO A 32 9.73 -5.59 -4.85
N SER A 33 9.09 -6.58 -4.22
CA SER A 33 8.20 -7.49 -4.92
C SER A 33 6.89 -6.76 -5.09
N THR A 34 6.49 -6.53 -6.35
CA THR A 34 5.13 -6.09 -6.67
C THR A 34 4.13 -7.23 -6.52
N HIS A 35 4.56 -8.40 -6.06
CA HIS A 35 3.71 -9.55 -5.83
C HIS A 35 3.87 -10.05 -4.38
N MET A 36 2.81 -9.94 -3.60
CA MET A 36 2.70 -10.36 -2.20
C MET A 36 1.35 -11.05 -1.99
N LEU A 37 1.40 -12.35 -1.70
CA LEU A 37 0.22 -13.14 -1.38
C LEU A 37 -0.18 -12.92 0.07
N ILE A 38 -1.35 -12.32 0.28
CA ILE A 38 -1.94 -12.08 1.60
C ILE A 38 -3.02 -13.15 1.86
N PRO A 39 -3.01 -13.82 3.01
CA PRO A 39 -4.06 -14.77 3.38
C PRO A 39 -5.46 -14.13 3.30
N TYR A 40 -6.39 -14.76 2.58
CA TYR A 40 -7.74 -14.29 2.30
C TYR A 40 -8.78 -15.31 2.76
N ALA A 41 -9.65 -14.89 3.68
CA ALA A 41 -10.76 -15.72 4.16
C ALA A 41 -11.82 -15.90 3.07
N LEU A 42 -12.24 -17.15 2.83
CA LEU A 42 -13.28 -17.47 1.83
C LEU A 42 -14.70 -17.18 2.34
N GLU A 43 -14.89 -17.29 3.64
CA GLU A 43 -16.20 -17.07 4.26
C GLU A 43 -16.43 -15.58 4.53
N LYS A 44 -17.63 -15.10 4.20
CA LYS A 44 -18.06 -13.75 4.60
C LYS A 44 -18.30 -13.75 6.10
N ILE A 45 -17.55 -12.94 6.84
CA ILE A 45 -17.84 -12.70 8.26
C ILE A 45 -19.05 -11.76 8.37
N SER A 46 -20.01 -12.13 9.23
CA SER A 46 -21.10 -11.22 9.62
C SER A 46 -20.56 -10.26 10.69
N ALA A 47 -21.05 -9.03 10.73
CA ALA A 47 -20.72 -8.09 11.81
C ALA A 47 -21.24 -8.64 13.16
N GLY A 48 -20.33 -8.97 14.07
CA GLY A 48 -20.61 -9.65 15.33
C GLY A 48 -19.38 -10.43 15.81
N PHE A 49 -19.41 -11.02 17.01
CA PHE A 49 -18.28 -11.79 17.56
C PHE A 49 -18.03 -13.03 16.67
N PRO A 50 -16.92 -13.08 15.92
CA PRO A 50 -16.65 -14.23 15.07
C PRO A 50 -16.31 -15.43 15.98
N SER A 51 -16.88 -16.59 15.68
CA SER A 51 -16.54 -17.83 16.37
C SER A 51 -15.07 -18.19 16.08
N PRO A 52 -14.23 -18.48 17.10
CA PRO A 52 -12.78 -18.70 16.93
C PRO A 52 -12.36 -19.91 16.07
N ALA A 53 -13.31 -20.67 15.52
CA ALA A 53 -13.06 -21.99 14.92
C ALA A 53 -13.07 -21.98 13.38
N GLN A 54 -13.09 -20.81 12.74
CA GLN A 54 -13.26 -20.67 11.29
C GLN A 54 -11.94 -20.31 10.59
N ASP A 55 -10.86 -21.06 10.87
CA ASP A 55 -9.52 -20.86 10.32
C ASP A 55 -9.33 -21.43 8.89
N TYR A 56 -10.34 -21.35 8.03
CA TYR A 56 -10.19 -21.76 6.62
C TYR A 56 -9.64 -20.62 5.78
N VAL A 57 -8.33 -20.40 5.89
CA VAL A 57 -7.58 -19.49 5.01
C VAL A 57 -7.01 -20.27 3.82
N ASP A 58 -7.89 -20.84 3.00
CA ASP A 58 -7.50 -21.66 1.84
C ASP A 58 -7.13 -20.84 0.59
N LYS A 59 -7.17 -19.51 0.66
CA LYS A 59 -6.86 -18.64 -0.47
C LYS A 59 -5.90 -17.53 -0.08
N ALA A 60 -4.99 -17.19 -0.98
CA ALA A 60 -4.16 -16.01 -0.87
C ALA A 60 -4.47 -15.05 -2.03
N LEU A 61 -4.37 -13.75 -1.76
CA LEU A 61 -4.72 -12.68 -2.69
C LEU A 61 -3.57 -11.69 -2.79
N ASP A 62 -3.20 -11.33 -4.01
CA ASP A 62 -2.30 -10.21 -4.27
C ASP A 62 -3.09 -8.91 -4.45
N MET A 63 -2.72 -7.85 -3.73
CA MET A 63 -3.43 -6.56 -3.80
C MET A 63 -3.21 -5.81 -5.10
N ASN A 64 -2.03 -5.93 -5.71
CA ASN A 64 -1.77 -5.30 -7.00
C ASN A 64 -2.62 -5.96 -8.08
N GLU A 65 -2.66 -7.29 -8.15
CA GLU A 65 -3.54 -8.00 -9.08
C GLU A 65 -5.03 -7.76 -8.80
N HIS A 66 -5.42 -7.60 -7.53
CA HIS A 66 -6.80 -7.38 -7.16
C HIS A 66 -7.31 -5.98 -7.51
N LEU A 67 -6.51 -4.94 -7.24
CA LEU A 67 -6.92 -3.54 -7.34
C LEU A 67 -6.51 -2.90 -8.68
N ILE A 68 -5.43 -3.37 -9.30
CA ILE A 68 -4.83 -2.76 -10.49
C ILE A 68 -5.14 -3.63 -11.72
N LYS A 69 -6.19 -3.26 -12.47
CA LYS A 69 -6.57 -3.96 -13.71
C LYS A 69 -5.63 -3.65 -14.87
N ASN A 70 -5.17 -2.40 -14.96
CA ASN A 70 -4.26 -1.95 -16.01
C ASN A 70 -3.13 -1.10 -15.40
N ALA A 71 -1.97 -1.74 -15.17
CA ALA A 71 -0.83 -1.09 -14.54
C ALA A 71 -0.28 0.12 -15.33
N THR A 72 -0.49 0.16 -16.66
CA THR A 72 0.02 1.26 -17.50
C THR A 72 -0.83 2.52 -17.46
N SER A 73 -2.09 2.40 -17.02
CA SER A 73 -3.05 3.50 -16.88
C SER A 73 -3.43 3.77 -15.43
N THR A 74 -2.86 3.04 -14.48
CA THR A 74 -3.17 3.20 -13.06
C THR A 74 -2.08 4.00 -12.37
N PHE A 75 -2.49 4.96 -11.55
CA PHE A 75 -1.60 5.77 -10.72
C PHE A 75 -2.26 6.09 -9.38
N ILE A 76 -1.45 6.44 -8.39
CA ILE A 76 -1.94 6.83 -7.06
C ILE A 76 -1.90 8.35 -6.94
N VAL A 77 -2.96 8.92 -6.40
CA VAL A 77 -3.02 10.34 -6.02
C VAL A 77 -3.27 10.47 -4.53
N LYS A 78 -2.75 11.55 -3.95
CA LYS A 78 -2.99 11.89 -2.55
C LYS A 78 -3.97 13.04 -2.45
N VAL A 79 -4.99 12.87 -1.61
CA VAL A 79 -6.06 13.86 -1.46
C VAL A 79 -5.56 15.03 -0.61
N ALA A 80 -5.79 16.25 -1.10
CA ALA A 80 -5.35 17.49 -0.47
C ALA A 80 -6.52 18.40 -0.06
N SER A 81 -7.76 17.88 0.00
CA SER A 81 -8.95 18.67 0.28
C SER A 81 -10.07 17.86 0.93
N LEU A 82 -10.92 18.52 1.72
CA LEU A 82 -12.11 17.92 2.36
C LEU A 82 -13.37 17.89 1.47
N SER A 83 -13.26 18.27 0.19
CA SER A 83 -14.42 18.37 -0.71
C SER A 83 -15.18 17.06 -0.86
N MET A 84 -14.48 15.93 -0.71
CA MET A 84 -15.01 14.58 -0.84
C MET A 84 -15.27 13.88 0.50
N LEU A 85 -15.25 14.61 1.63
CA LEU A 85 -15.44 14.03 2.97
C LEU A 85 -16.76 13.27 3.11
N ASN A 86 -17.84 13.81 2.52
CA ASN A 86 -19.15 13.15 2.53
C ASN A 86 -19.22 11.87 1.67
N ALA A 87 -18.25 11.68 0.77
CA ALA A 87 -18.06 10.44 0.02
C ALA A 87 -17.13 9.44 0.75
N GLY A 88 -16.67 9.78 1.95
CA GLY A 88 -15.73 8.95 2.73
C GLY A 88 -14.28 9.09 2.31
N ILE A 89 -13.92 10.18 1.61
CA ILE A 89 -12.55 10.48 1.18
C ILE A 89 -12.06 11.70 1.96
N ASP A 90 -11.02 11.52 2.76
CA ASP A 90 -10.43 12.55 3.63
C ASP A 90 -9.08 13.06 3.11
N ILE A 91 -8.57 14.12 3.71
CA ILE A 91 -7.22 14.61 3.49
C ILE A 91 -6.23 13.49 3.83
N ASP A 92 -5.17 13.42 3.03
CA ASP A 92 -4.10 12.44 3.11
C ASP A 92 -4.46 11.01 2.69
N ASP A 93 -5.70 10.74 2.28
CA ASP A 93 -6.07 9.46 1.66
C ASP A 93 -5.33 9.25 0.33
N GLU A 94 -4.94 8.00 0.08
CA GLU A 94 -4.32 7.55 -1.16
C GLU A 94 -5.37 6.86 -2.04
N LEU A 95 -5.60 7.41 -3.23
CA LEU A 95 -6.59 6.88 -4.18
C LEU A 95 -5.87 6.22 -5.36
N ILE A 96 -6.25 4.99 -5.68
CA ILE A 96 -5.85 4.30 -6.91
C ILE A 96 -6.78 4.76 -8.03
N VAL A 97 -6.21 5.39 -9.07
CA VAL A 97 -6.95 5.99 -10.18
C VAL A 97 -6.57 5.30 -11.48
N ASP A 98 -7.56 4.79 -12.22
CA ASP A 98 -7.37 4.24 -13.57
C ASP A 98 -7.93 5.21 -14.62
N ARG A 99 -7.03 5.78 -15.44
CA ARG A 99 -7.42 6.71 -16.53
C ARG A 99 -7.82 6.03 -17.84
N SER A 100 -7.81 4.71 -17.92
CA SER A 100 -8.23 3.98 -19.13
C SER A 100 -9.74 3.75 -19.21
N LEU A 101 -10.46 4.07 -18.14
CA LEU A 101 -11.90 3.87 -18.03
C LEU A 101 -12.68 5.12 -18.47
N ASP A 102 -13.77 4.90 -19.20
CA ASP A 102 -14.76 5.95 -19.48
C ASP A 102 -15.63 6.20 -18.26
N ALA A 103 -15.63 7.44 -17.77
CA ALA A 103 -16.44 7.85 -16.63
C ALA A 103 -17.95 7.79 -16.91
N LYS A 104 -18.72 7.31 -15.95
CA LYS A 104 -20.19 7.22 -16.00
C LYS A 104 -20.83 8.08 -14.92
N HIS A 105 -22.13 8.30 -15.09
CA HIS A 105 -22.90 9.04 -14.10
C HIS A 105 -22.84 8.34 -12.73
N GLY A 106 -22.44 9.09 -11.71
CA GLY A 106 -22.27 8.60 -10.34
C GLY A 106 -20.83 8.19 -9.99
N ASP A 107 -19.92 8.15 -10.95
CA ASP A 107 -18.51 7.83 -10.68
C ASP A 107 -17.79 9.01 -9.99
N ILE A 108 -16.89 8.68 -9.06
CA ILE A 108 -15.92 9.65 -8.52
C ILE A 108 -14.76 9.74 -9.50
N VAL A 109 -14.50 10.94 -10.01
CA VAL A 109 -13.48 11.18 -11.03
C VAL A 109 -12.44 12.19 -10.57
N VAL A 110 -11.22 12.03 -11.08
CA VAL A 110 -10.21 13.08 -11.05
C VAL A 110 -10.32 13.84 -12.37
N ALA A 111 -10.72 15.11 -12.29
CA ALA A 111 -10.86 15.98 -13.45
C ALA A 111 -9.99 17.23 -13.30
N LEU A 112 -9.41 17.67 -14.41
CA LEU A 112 -8.75 18.97 -14.51
C LEU A 112 -9.73 19.93 -15.17
N ILE A 113 -10.03 21.04 -14.50
CA ILE A 113 -10.91 22.10 -14.98
C ILE A 113 -10.02 23.29 -15.33
N ASP A 114 -10.25 23.89 -16.49
CA ASP A 114 -9.63 25.15 -16.97
C ASP A 114 -10.64 26.30 -16.82
#